data_AF-A0A120FEL4-F1
#
_entry.id   AF-A0A120FEL4-F1
#
_cell.length_a   1.000
_cell.length_b   1.000
_cell.length_c   1.000
_cell.angle_alpha   90.00
_cell.angle_beta   90.00
_cell.angle_gamma   90.00
#
_symmetry.space_group_name_H-M   'P 1'
#
loop_
_entity.id
_entity.type
_entity.pdbx_description
1 polymer ?
#
loop_
_entity_poly.entity_id
_entity_poly.type
_entity_poly.pdbx_seq_one_letter_code
_entity_poly.pdbx_strand_id
1 'polypeptide(L)'
;MTLIVTGFQVSRLLYRQEDASTMDANDRISNSFKTIATWLERILALVILGGVAVFGLSSAQTLLAMSWGQTDTFYELIYRVLLLVIAIELVRTLVTHDLRAILELLAFVVARKMLKPDLNVIDIVLSVRAFVALLAANYWWLSPSSPQGSDGSDVAP
;
A
#
# COMPACT_ATOMS: atom_id res chain seq x y z
N MET A 1 -7.66 49.85 -41.44
CA MET A 1 -8.27 49.29 -40.21
C MET A 1 -8.87 47.88 -40.39
N THR A 2 -8.82 47.29 -41.58
CA THR A 2 -9.36 45.94 -41.86
C THR A 2 -8.35 44.82 -41.60
N LEU A 3 -7.05 45.05 -41.84
CA LEU A 3 -5.99 44.03 -41.66
C LEU A 3 -5.74 43.63 -40.18
N ILE A 4 -5.98 44.54 -39.22
CA ILE A 4 -5.76 44.27 -37.79
C ILE A 4 -6.86 43.36 -37.22
N VAL A 5 -8.10 43.51 -37.71
CA VAL A 5 -9.25 42.69 -37.27
C VAL A 5 -9.12 41.25 -37.79
N THR A 6 -8.64 41.06 -39.03
CA THR A 6 -8.43 39.73 -39.60
C THR A 6 -7.29 38.99 -38.90
N GLY A 7 -6.18 39.68 -38.60
CA GLY A 7 -5.05 39.07 -37.87
C GLY A 7 -5.43 38.60 -36.46
N PHE A 8 -6.23 39.37 -35.74
CA PHE A 8 -6.69 39.00 -34.39
C PHE A 8 -7.61 37.77 -34.38
N GLN A 9 -8.48 37.62 -35.39
CA GLN A 9 -9.35 36.44 -35.51
C GLN A 9 -8.55 35.18 -35.86
N VAL A 10 -7.56 35.29 -36.75
CA VAL A 10 -6.70 34.15 -37.13
C VAL A 10 -5.85 33.68 -35.95
N SER A 11 -5.23 34.58 -35.19
CA SER A 11 -4.48 34.19 -33.98
C SER A 11 -5.37 33.50 -32.94
N ARG A 12 -6.64 33.92 -32.79
CA ARG A 12 -7.58 33.30 -31.85
C ARG A 12 -7.99 31.88 -32.27
N LEU A 13 -8.09 31.62 -33.58
CA LEU A 13 -8.42 30.30 -34.12
C LEU A 13 -7.23 29.35 -34.04
N LEU A 14 -6.02 29.81 -34.31
CA LEU A 14 -4.80 29.01 -34.15
C LEU A 14 -4.57 28.64 -32.67
N TYR A 15 -4.70 29.61 -31.76
CA TYR A 15 -4.59 29.36 -30.32
C TYR A 15 -5.61 28.31 -29.85
N ARG A 16 -6.86 28.39 -30.32
CA ARG A 16 -7.90 27.42 -29.95
C ARG A 16 -7.68 26.02 -30.56
N GLN A 17 -7.03 25.93 -31.72
CA GLN A 17 -6.72 24.65 -32.35
C GLN A 17 -5.58 23.91 -31.62
N GLU A 18 -4.56 24.65 -31.18
CA GLU A 18 -3.43 24.10 -30.40
C GLU A 18 -3.89 23.58 -29.02
N ASP A 19 -4.73 24.34 -28.31
CA ASP A 19 -5.27 23.97 -26.99
C ASP A 19 -6.17 22.71 -27.07
N ALA A 20 -7.00 22.59 -28.11
CA ALA A 20 -7.84 21.41 -28.30
C ALA A 20 -7.00 20.14 -28.57
N SER A 21 -5.95 20.26 -29.39
CA SER A 21 -5.07 19.13 -29.73
C SER A 21 -4.22 18.65 -28.56
N THR A 22 -3.82 19.56 -27.66
CA THR A 22 -3.00 19.24 -26.48
C THR A 22 -3.83 18.65 -25.35
N MET A 23 -5.08 19.11 -25.18
CA MET A 23 -6.01 18.54 -24.21
C MET A 23 -6.40 17.09 -24.57
N ASP A 24 -6.68 16.83 -25.86
CA ASP A 24 -6.96 15.47 -26.36
C ASP A 24 -5.75 14.52 -26.19
N ALA A 25 -4.52 15.02 -26.36
CA ALA A 25 -3.32 14.21 -26.18
C ALA A 25 -3.07 13.85 -24.71
N ASN A 26 -3.20 14.81 -23.80
CA ASN A 26 -2.95 14.62 -22.37
C ASN A 26 -4.00 13.71 -21.70
N ASP A 27 -5.27 13.84 -22.07
CA ASP A 27 -6.34 13.00 -21.55
C ASP A 27 -6.22 11.54 -22.02
N ARG A 28 -5.78 11.33 -23.27
CA ARG A 28 -5.51 9.98 -23.80
C ARG A 28 -4.35 9.31 -23.07
N ILE A 29 -3.27 10.04 -22.81
CA ILE A 29 -2.12 9.52 -22.07
C ILE A 29 -2.54 9.15 -20.64
N SER A 30 -3.20 10.06 -19.92
CA SER A 30 -3.68 9.83 -18.55
C SER A 30 -4.59 8.60 -18.44
N ASN A 31 -5.51 8.42 -19.38
CA ASN A 31 -6.43 7.28 -19.38
C ASN A 31 -5.74 5.94 -19.71
N SER A 32 -4.73 5.93 -20.59
CA SER A 32 -3.94 4.73 -20.85
C SER A 32 -3.12 4.30 -19.63
N PHE A 33 -2.47 5.22 -18.93
CA PHE A 33 -1.70 4.91 -17.72
C PHE A 33 -2.59 4.36 -16.59
N LYS A 34 -3.76 4.97 -16.36
CA LYS A 34 -4.72 4.47 -15.37
C LYS A 34 -5.20 3.06 -15.70
N THR A 35 -5.53 2.80 -16.97
CA THR A 35 -6.00 1.48 -17.41
C THR A 35 -4.94 0.40 -17.22
N ILE A 36 -3.68 0.70 -17.59
CA ILE A 36 -2.54 -0.22 -17.41
C ILE A 36 -2.28 -0.47 -15.93
N ALA A 37 -2.32 0.57 -15.09
CA ALA A 37 -2.14 0.43 -13.64
C ALA A 37 -3.20 -0.48 -13.01
N THR A 38 -4.49 -0.29 -13.34
CA THR A 38 -5.57 -1.16 -12.83
C THR A 38 -5.43 -2.60 -13.31
N TRP A 39 -4.95 -2.81 -14.54
CA TRP A 39 -4.69 -4.15 -15.08
C TRP A 39 -3.53 -4.84 -14.34
N LEU A 40 -2.44 -4.11 -14.10
CA LEU A 40 -1.29 -4.60 -13.34
C LEU A 40 -1.67 -4.92 -11.89
N GLU A 41 -2.46 -4.06 -11.24
CA GLU A 41 -2.96 -4.28 -9.88
C GLU A 41 -3.73 -5.61 -9.77
N ARG A 42 -4.65 -5.88 -10.71
CA ARG A 42 -5.39 -7.14 -10.76
C ARG A 42 -4.50 -8.35 -10.98
N ILE A 43 -3.52 -8.27 -11.88
CA ILE A 43 -2.58 -9.38 -12.12
C ILE A 43 -1.75 -9.64 -10.86
N LEU A 44 -1.17 -8.60 -10.26
CA LEU A 44 -0.36 -8.70 -9.04
C LEU A 44 -1.18 -9.30 -7.89
N ALA A 45 -2.39 -8.80 -7.66
CA ALA A 45 -3.28 -9.33 -6.64
C ALA A 45 -3.59 -10.82 -6.86
N LEU A 46 -3.90 -11.23 -8.10
CA LEU A 46 -4.16 -12.64 -8.43
C LEU A 46 -2.93 -13.53 -8.26
N VAL A 47 -1.75 -13.07 -8.67
CA VAL A 47 -0.50 -13.83 -8.54
C VAL A 47 -0.16 -14.05 -7.05
N ILE A 48 -0.22 -13.00 -6.24
CA ILE A 48 0.10 -13.10 -4.81
C ILE A 48 -0.97 -13.94 -4.11
N LEU A 49 -2.26 -13.72 -4.40
CA LEU A 49 -3.35 -14.51 -3.83
C LEU A 49 -3.20 -16.01 -4.16
N GLY A 50 -2.85 -16.33 -5.41
CA GLY A 50 -2.54 -17.69 -5.84
C GLY A 50 -1.35 -18.28 -5.08
N GLY A 51 -0.28 -17.51 -4.92
CA GLY A 51 0.89 -17.90 -4.12
C GLY A 51 0.55 -18.17 -2.66
N VAL A 52 -0.27 -17.32 -2.04
CA VAL A 52 -0.76 -17.49 -0.66
C VAL A 52 -1.59 -18.77 -0.53
N ALA A 53 -2.48 -19.05 -1.48
CA ALA A 53 -3.30 -20.25 -1.46
C ALA A 53 -2.46 -21.52 -1.59
N VAL A 54 -1.51 -21.57 -2.52
CA VAL A 54 -0.59 -22.70 -2.70
C VAL A 54 0.29 -22.90 -1.46
N PHE A 55 0.85 -21.83 -0.92
CA PHE A 55 1.67 -21.88 0.29
C PHE A 55 0.87 -22.35 1.50
N GLY A 56 -0.38 -21.90 1.64
CA GLY A 56 -1.28 -22.31 2.71
C GLY A 56 -1.63 -23.79 2.64
N LEU A 57 -1.96 -24.30 1.45
CA LEU A 57 -2.22 -25.73 1.22
C LEU A 57 -0.98 -26.58 1.50
N SER A 58 0.18 -26.18 0.98
CA SER A 58 1.46 -26.86 1.23
C SER A 58 1.82 -26.88 2.72
N SER A 59 1.56 -25.77 3.41
CA SER A 59 1.77 -25.65 4.85
C SER A 59 0.85 -26.55 5.66
N ALA A 60 -0.44 -26.64 5.31
CA ALA A 60 -1.37 -27.54 5.94
C ALA A 60 -0.94 -29.01 5.77
N GLN A 61 -0.54 -29.41 4.56
CA GLN A 61 -0.05 -30.76 4.29
C GLN A 61 1.21 -31.10 5.11
N THR A 62 2.16 -30.16 5.20
CA THR A 62 3.40 -30.36 5.96
C THR A 62 3.12 -30.50 7.45
N LEU A 63 2.23 -29.66 8.00
CA LEU A 63 1.87 -29.71 9.42
C LEU A 63 1.09 -30.98 9.79
N LEU A 64 0.23 -31.47 8.90
CA LEU A 64 -0.48 -32.74 9.10
C LEU A 64 0.46 -33.95 9.11
N ALA A 65 1.54 -33.90 8.33
CA ALA A 65 2.56 -34.95 8.30
C ALA A 65 3.52 -34.91 9.51
N MET A 66 3.49 -33.83 10.30
CA MET A 66 4.41 -33.60 11.41
C MET A 66 3.90 -34.19 12.72
N SER A 67 4.81 -34.59 13.61
CA SER A 67 4.44 -35.14 14.91
C SER A 67 4.11 -34.03 15.92
N TRP A 68 2.85 -33.93 16.31
CA TRP A 68 2.33 -32.91 17.25
C TRP A 68 2.83 -33.04 18.69
N GLY A 69 3.55 -34.12 19.03
CA GLY A 69 4.19 -34.30 20.32
C GLY A 69 5.53 -33.56 20.48
N GLN A 70 6.07 -32.96 19.41
CA GLN A 70 7.35 -32.26 19.43
C GLN A 70 7.15 -30.74 19.44
N THR A 71 7.95 -30.03 20.24
CA THR A 71 7.94 -28.56 20.31
C THR A 71 8.29 -27.91 18.96
N ASP A 72 9.07 -28.60 18.12
CA ASP A 72 9.44 -28.13 16.79
C ASP A 72 8.22 -27.93 15.88
N THR A 73 7.22 -28.81 15.97
CA THR A 73 5.95 -28.69 15.24
C THR A 73 5.19 -27.43 15.64
N PHE A 74 5.25 -27.06 16.92
CA PHE A 74 4.62 -25.83 17.43
C PHE A 74 5.31 -24.57 16.90
N TYR A 75 6.65 -24.54 16.90
CA TYR A 75 7.40 -23.43 16.31
C TYR A 75 7.16 -23.32 14.80
N GLU A 76 7.12 -24.46 14.09
CA GLU A 76 6.85 -24.50 12.66
C GLU A 76 5.42 -24.05 12.32
N LEU A 77 4.43 -24.45 13.14
CA LEU A 77 3.05 -23.98 13.02
C LEU A 77 2.97 -22.46 13.14
N ILE A 78 3.51 -21.90 14.23
CA ILE A 78 3.52 -20.45 14.46
C ILE A 78 4.21 -19.78 13.26
N TYR A 79 5.40 -20.25 12.88
CA TYR A 79 6.15 -19.67 11.77
C TYR A 79 5.35 -19.62 10.47
N ARG A 80 4.69 -20.72 10.09
CA ARG A 80 3.87 -20.80 8.87
C ARG A 80 2.62 -19.94 8.94
N VAL A 81 1.94 -19.90 10.09
CA VAL A 81 0.75 -19.07 10.30
C VAL A 81 1.10 -17.59 10.21
N LEU A 82 2.18 -17.15 10.86
CA LEU A 82 2.62 -15.75 10.79
C LEU A 82 2.99 -15.37 9.35
N LEU A 83 3.67 -16.25 8.60
CA LEU A 83 3.94 -16.02 7.18
C LEU A 83 2.67 -15.88 6.34
N LEU A 84 1.66 -16.72 6.60
CA LEU A 84 0.36 -16.65 5.93
C LEU A 84 -0.34 -15.32 6.20
N VAL A 85 -0.40 -14.90 7.47
CA VAL A 85 -1.00 -13.62 7.88
C VAL A 85 -0.32 -12.45 7.17
N ILE A 86 1.02 -12.43 7.13
CA ILE A 86 1.78 -11.39 6.41
C ILE A 86 1.40 -11.33 4.93
N ALA A 87 1.35 -12.49 4.29
CA ALA A 87 1.11 -12.55 2.86
C ALA A 87 -0.33 -12.13 2.52
N ILE A 88 -1.31 -12.47 3.36
CA ILE A 88 -2.70 -12.00 3.22
C ILE A 88 -2.78 -10.48 3.43
N GLU A 89 -2.13 -9.94 4.45
CA GLU A 89 -2.15 -8.50 4.71
C GLU A 89 -1.46 -7.71 3.59
N LEU A 90 -0.39 -8.25 3.00
CA LEU A 90 0.23 -7.68 1.80
C LEU A 90 -0.74 -7.62 0.61
N VAL A 91 -1.51 -8.68 0.37
CA VAL A 91 -2.54 -8.69 -0.69
C VAL A 91 -3.57 -7.60 -0.42
N ARG A 92 -4.09 -7.51 0.82
CA ARG A 92 -5.04 -6.47 1.19
C ARG A 92 -4.45 -5.09 0.95
N THR A 93 -3.24 -4.85 1.42
CA THR A 93 -2.59 -3.54 1.35
C THR A 93 -2.28 -3.09 -0.08
N LEU A 94 -1.95 -4.02 -0.97
CA LEU A 94 -1.78 -3.74 -2.40
C LEU A 94 -3.09 -3.29 -3.05
N VAL A 95 -4.23 -3.81 -2.61
CA VAL A 95 -5.55 -3.45 -3.14
C VAL A 95 -6.06 -2.16 -2.50
N THR A 96 -5.92 -2.02 -1.18
CA THR A 96 -6.48 -0.88 -0.43
C THR A 96 -5.57 0.35 -0.38
N HIS A 97 -4.31 0.23 -0.81
CA HIS A 97 -3.31 1.30 -0.80
C HIS A 97 -3.17 2.00 0.57
N ASP A 98 -3.38 1.27 1.67
CA ASP A 98 -3.34 1.83 3.03
C ASP A 98 -1.92 1.77 3.62
N LEU A 99 -1.28 2.94 3.73
CA LEU A 99 0.06 3.07 4.29
C LEU A 99 0.13 2.68 5.78
N ARG A 100 -0.96 2.80 6.54
CA ARG A 100 -1.00 2.38 7.96
C ARG A 100 -0.92 0.87 8.09
N ALA A 101 -1.62 0.13 7.22
CA ALA A 101 -1.57 -1.32 7.17
C ALA A 101 -0.15 -1.84 6.89
N ILE A 102 0.63 -1.15 6.05
CA ILE A 102 2.05 -1.47 5.80
C ILE A 102 2.86 -1.38 7.10
N LEU A 103 2.62 -0.38 7.93
CA LEU A 103 3.39 -0.16 9.16
C LEU A 103 3.05 -1.20 10.23
N GLU A 104 1.77 -1.56 10.38
CA GLU A 104 1.34 -2.67 11.24
C GLU A 104 1.93 -4.02 10.79
N LEU A 105 1.95 -4.24 9.48
CA LEU A 105 2.56 -5.41 8.87
C LEU A 105 4.07 -5.48 9.11
N LEU A 106 4.80 -4.38 8.89
CA LEU A 106 6.25 -4.33 9.13
C LEU A 106 6.58 -4.55 10.61
N ALA A 107 5.76 -3.99 11.49
CA ALA A 107 5.83 -4.22 12.93
C ALA A 107 5.74 -5.72 13.28
N PHE A 108 4.74 -6.41 12.72
CA PHE A 108 4.55 -7.85 12.88
C PHE A 108 5.69 -8.67 12.24
N VAL A 109 6.20 -8.25 11.09
CA VAL A 109 7.32 -8.88 10.38
C VAL A 109 8.59 -8.87 11.24
N VAL A 110 8.85 -7.75 11.92
CA VAL A 110 9.96 -7.61 12.86
C VAL A 110 9.74 -8.49 14.09
N ALA A 111 8.55 -8.45 14.70
CA ALA A 111 8.22 -9.26 15.87
C ALA A 111 8.43 -10.77 15.61
N ARG A 112 8.01 -11.29 14.45
CA ARG A 112 8.22 -12.72 14.14
C ARG A 112 9.69 -13.09 14.00
N LYS A 113 10.53 -12.17 13.48
CA LYS A 113 11.96 -12.42 13.32
C LYS A 113 12.64 -12.59 14.68
N MET A 114 12.11 -11.96 15.74
CA MET A 114 12.58 -12.07 17.13
C MET A 114 12.22 -13.37 17.84
N LEU A 115 11.28 -14.17 17.31
CA LEU A 115 10.87 -15.43 17.93
C LEU A 115 11.83 -16.60 17.61
N LYS A 116 12.83 -16.39 16.75
CA LYS A 116 13.83 -17.42 16.44
C LYS A 116 14.99 -17.34 17.44
N PRO A 117 15.38 -18.44 18.11
CA PRO A 117 16.41 -18.43 19.15
C PRO A 117 17.84 -18.16 18.65
N ASP A 118 18.09 -18.17 17.33
CA ASP A 118 19.43 -17.99 16.72
C ASP A 118 19.79 -16.53 16.38
N LEU A 119 19.21 -15.55 17.07
CA LEU A 119 19.46 -14.14 16.74
C LEU A 119 20.66 -13.60 17.50
N ASN A 120 21.61 -13.06 16.75
CA ASN A 120 22.68 -12.27 17.31
C ASN A 120 22.07 -10.99 17.94
N VAL A 121 22.59 -10.56 19.09
CA VAL A 121 22.10 -9.37 19.84
C VAL A 121 22.00 -8.13 18.94
N ILE A 122 22.90 -8.02 17.95
CA ILE A 122 22.92 -6.94 16.96
C ILE A 122 21.66 -6.96 16.06
N ASP A 123 21.20 -8.13 15.62
CA ASP A 123 20.00 -8.26 14.78
C ASP A 123 18.75 -7.85 15.54
N ILE A 124 18.68 -8.18 16.83
CA ILE A 124 17.59 -7.78 17.71
C ILE A 124 17.57 -6.26 17.85
N VAL A 125 18.72 -5.63 18.17
CA VAL A 125 18.80 -4.17 18.34
C VAL A 125 18.49 -3.42 17.05
N LEU A 126 18.99 -3.88 15.89
CA LEU A 126 18.66 -3.28 14.59
C LEU A 126 17.18 -3.40 14.26
N SER A 127 16.57 -4.56 14.54
CA SER A 127 15.15 -4.78 14.31
C SER A 127 14.28 -3.89 15.21
N VAL A 128 14.63 -3.72 16.49
CA VAL A 128 13.95 -2.77 17.39
C VAL A 128 14.11 -1.33 16.88
N ARG A 129 15.31 -0.91 16.46
CA ARG A 129 15.52 0.46 15.93
C ARG A 129 14.73 0.71 14.66
N ALA A 130 14.66 -0.26 13.75
CA ALA A 130 13.83 -0.19 12.56
C ALA A 130 12.34 -0.09 12.91
N PHE A 131 11.87 -0.87 13.88
CA PHE A 131 10.49 -0.83 14.38
C PHE A 131 10.13 0.53 14.98
N VAL A 132 10.99 1.07 15.84
CA VAL A 132 10.80 2.40 16.46
C VAL A 132 10.82 3.50 15.41
N ALA A 133 11.70 3.43 14.41
CA ALA A 133 11.75 4.39 13.31
C ALA A 133 10.45 4.36 12.47
N LEU A 134 9.89 3.17 12.21
CA LEU A 134 8.62 3.01 11.51
C LEU A 134 7.44 3.59 12.30
N LEU A 135 7.40 3.38 13.62
CA LEU A 135 6.37 3.99 14.48
C LEU A 135 6.51 5.51 14.56
N ALA A 136 7.74 6.03 14.65
CA ALA A 136 7.97 7.47 14.65
C ALA A 136 7.55 8.12 13.32
N ALA A 137 7.87 7.48 12.19
CA ALA A 137 7.41 7.91 10.87
C ALA A 137 5.87 7.92 10.80
N ASN A 138 5.21 6.86 11.29
CA ASN A 138 3.75 6.82 11.36
C ASN A 138 3.17 8.00 12.17
N TYR A 139 3.71 8.22 13.36
CA TYR A 139 3.21 9.24 14.27
C TYR A 139 3.34 10.65 13.67
N TRP A 140 4.44 10.93 12.98
CA TRP A 140 4.72 12.26 12.41
C TRP A 140 3.99 12.50 11.08
N TRP A 141 3.78 11.47 10.26
CA TRP A 141 3.14 11.64 8.95
C TRP A 141 1.62 11.40 8.93
N LEU A 142 1.06 10.55 9.81
CA LEU A 142 -0.34 10.09 9.76
C LEU A 142 -1.22 10.62 10.90
N SER A 143 -0.87 11.75 11.51
CA SER A 143 -1.76 12.45 12.46
C SER A 143 -2.77 13.32 11.68
N PRO A 144 -4.06 12.95 11.56
CA PRO A 144 -5.06 13.88 11.07
C PRO A 144 -5.27 14.94 12.17
N SER A 145 -4.78 16.15 11.93
CA SER A 145 -5.25 17.31 12.68
C SER A 145 -6.70 17.57 12.30
N SER A 146 -7.65 17.22 13.18
CA SER A 146 -8.82 18.05 13.52
C SER A 146 -9.80 17.31 14.45
N PRO A 147 -10.22 17.97 15.54
CA PRO A 147 -11.64 18.12 15.82
C PRO A 147 -12.00 19.61 15.65
N GLN A 148 -12.45 20.00 14.46
CA GLN A 148 -13.16 21.26 14.29
C GLN A 148 -14.64 20.95 14.50
N GLY A 149 -15.07 21.14 15.74
CA GLY A 149 -16.42 20.89 16.22
C GLY A 149 -16.73 21.87 17.35
N SER A 150 -16.69 23.16 17.04
CA SER A 150 -17.21 24.23 17.90
C SER A 150 -17.87 25.26 17.00
N ASP A 151 -18.91 24.83 16.29
CA ASP A 151 -19.75 25.75 15.52
C ASP A 151 -20.90 26.22 16.41
N GLY A 152 -20.83 27.51 16.76
CA GLY A 152 -21.92 28.42 17.06
C GLY A 152 -23.08 27.91 17.92
N SER A 153 -22.90 27.93 19.25
CA SER A 153 -24.01 28.32 20.12
C SER A 153 -23.98 29.84 20.27
N ASP A 154 -24.43 30.52 19.20
CA ASP A 154 -24.80 31.93 19.25
C ASP A 154 -26.11 32.04 20.05
N VAL A 155 -25.96 32.14 21.36
CA VAL A 155 -27.04 32.53 22.28
C VAL A 155 -27.12 34.05 22.20
N ALA A 156 -28.01 34.55 21.35
CA ALA A 156 -28.41 35.96 21.37
C ALA A 156 -29.33 36.21 22.59
N PRO A 157 -29.08 37.26 23.40
CA PRO A 157 -30.05 37.77 24.36
C PRO A 157 -31.18 38.59 23.70
#